data_AF-A0AAC9AUM5-F1
#
_entry.id   AF-A0AAC9AUM5-F1
#
_cell.length_a   1.000
_cell.length_b   1.000
_cell.length_c   1.000
_cell.angle_alpha   90.00
_cell.angle_beta   90.00
_cell.angle_gamma   90.00
#
_symmetry.space_group_name_H-M   'P 1'
#
loop_
_entity.id
_entity.type
_entity.pdbx_description
1 polymer ?
#
loop_
_entity_poly.entity_id
_entity_poly.type
_entity_poly.pdbx_seq_one_letter_code
_entity_poly.pdbx_strand_id
1 'polypeptide(L)'
;MQPTLQNGDEVIIQRLRSHDALQDGLYAVRGSSETFVRRIALDPTKNRISVLTDHPAYPSWNGVQRKAINVVGRVIWIGSQVW
;
A
#
# COMPACT_ATOMS: atom_id res chain seq x y z
N MET A 1 7.22 -6.85 -2.54
CA MET A 1 5.81 -7.26 -2.45
C MET A 1 5.59 -8.50 -3.32
N GLN A 2 6.50 -9.50 -3.28
CA GLN A 2 6.40 -10.68 -4.12
C GLN A 2 5.26 -11.60 -3.62
N PRO A 3 4.46 -12.23 -4.49
CA PRO A 3 4.61 -12.26 -5.95
C PRO A 3 3.98 -11.07 -6.68
N THR A 4 3.22 -10.21 -6.00
CA THR A 4 2.44 -9.12 -6.59
C THR A 4 3.28 -8.03 -7.28
N LEU A 5 4.46 -7.72 -6.75
CA LEU A 5 5.43 -6.79 -7.31
C LEU A 5 6.84 -7.29 -7.06
N GLN A 6 7.62 -7.36 -8.13
CA GLN A 6 9.03 -7.69 -8.16
C GLN A 6 9.90 -6.43 -8.27
N ASN A 7 11.21 -6.59 -8.04
CA ASN A 7 12.15 -5.50 -8.25
C ASN A 7 12.24 -5.18 -9.75
N GLY A 8 12.18 -3.90 -10.11
CA GLY A 8 12.15 -3.46 -11.50
C GLY A 8 10.75 -3.31 -12.10
N ASP A 9 9.69 -3.76 -11.40
CA ASP A 9 8.31 -3.49 -11.81
C ASP A 9 7.99 -1.98 -11.68
N GLU A 10 7.21 -1.48 -12.62
CA GLU A 10 6.69 -0.12 -12.61
C GLU A 10 5.24 -0.08 -12.11
N VAL A 11 4.87 1.02 -11.46
CA VAL A 11 3.52 1.23 -10.94
C VAL A 11 2.98 2.61 -11.30
N ILE A 12 1.72 2.66 -11.69
CA ILE A 12 0.98 3.93 -11.84
C ILE A 12 0.17 4.15 -10.57
N ILE A 13 0.36 5.33 -9.97
CA ILE A 13 -0.27 5.71 -8.70
C ILE A 13 -1.25 6.85 -8.94
N GLN A 14 -2.53 6.62 -8.63
CA GLN A 14 -3.50 7.69 -8.48
C GLN A 14 -3.31 8.35 -7.11
N ARG A 15 -2.88 9.61 -7.10
CA ARG A 15 -2.67 10.38 -5.86
C ARG A 15 -3.99 10.56 -5.10
N LEU A 16 -3.95 10.28 -3.80
CA LEU A 16 -5.06 10.57 -2.90
C LEU A 16 -5.14 12.09 -2.63
N ARG A 17 -6.36 12.62 -2.65
CA ARG A 17 -6.70 13.98 -2.24
C ARG A 17 -7.28 13.96 -0.82
N SER A 18 -7.37 15.14 -0.20
CA SER A 18 -7.77 15.29 1.22
C SER A 18 -9.14 14.71 1.57
N HIS A 19 -10.04 14.54 0.59
CA HIS A 19 -11.40 14.03 0.79
C HIS A 19 -11.61 12.60 0.29
N ASP A 20 -10.57 11.95 -0.24
CA ASP A 20 -10.70 10.61 -0.77
C ASP A 20 -10.78 9.58 0.36
N ALA A 21 -11.86 8.80 0.36
CA ALA A 21 -11.98 7.66 1.25
C ALA A 21 -10.98 6.58 0.86
N LEU A 22 -10.27 6.05 1.85
CA LEU A 22 -9.43 4.87 1.62
C LEU A 22 -10.33 3.66 1.39
N GLN A 23 -9.88 2.74 0.53
CA GLN A 23 -10.54 1.47 0.23
C GLN A 23 -9.50 0.34 0.31
N ASP A 24 -9.95 -0.91 0.38
CA ASP A 24 -9.07 -2.05 0.24
C ASP A 24 -8.30 -2.01 -1.09
N GLY A 25 -7.00 -2.29 -1.06
CA GLY A 25 -6.19 -2.31 -2.28
C GLY A 25 -4.69 -2.08 -2.05
N LEU A 26 -3.95 -1.92 -3.14
CA LEU A 26 -2.52 -1.61 -3.11
C LEU A 26 -2.32 -0.09 -3.09
N TYR A 27 -1.42 0.38 -2.24
CA TYR A 27 -1.11 1.79 -2.07
C TYR A 27 0.39 2.01 -1.96
N ALA A 28 0.82 3.14 -2.50
CA ALA A 28 2.10 3.71 -2.16
C ALA A 28 2.00 4.39 -0.80
N VAL A 29 2.83 3.95 0.14
CA VAL A 29 2.92 4.43 1.50
C VAL A 29 4.30 5.04 1.71
N ARG A 30 4.35 6.22 2.31
CA ARG A 30 5.58 6.93 2.60
C ARG A 30 6.07 6.57 4.00
N GLY A 31 7.24 5.95 4.07
CA GLY A 31 8.03 5.81 5.29
C GLY A 31 8.88 7.06 5.55
N SER A 32 9.80 6.94 6.50
CA SER A 32 10.72 8.01 6.88
C SER A 32 11.73 8.35 5.78
N SER A 33 12.29 7.34 5.11
CA SER A 33 13.34 7.47 4.09
C SER A 33 12.88 7.14 2.68
N GLU A 34 11.85 6.31 2.54
CA GLU A 34 11.46 5.74 1.25
C GLU A 34 9.94 5.61 1.10
N THR A 35 9.49 5.42 -0.15
CA THR A 35 8.10 5.10 -0.46
C THR A 35 8.02 3.64 -0.88
N PHE A 36 7.13 2.88 -0.26
CA PHE A 36 6.96 1.45 -0.53
C PHE A 36 5.50 1.15 -0.89
N VAL A 37 5.29 0.11 -1.70
CA VAL A 37 3.94 -0.40 -1.98
C VAL A 37 3.53 -1.39 -0.89
N ARG A 38 2.31 -1.23 -0.38
CA ARG A 38 1.68 -2.14 0.60
C ARG A 38 0.23 -2.39 0.23
N ARG A 39 -0.31 -3.50 0.70
CA ARG A 39 -1.74 -3.78 0.63
C ARG A 39 -2.41 -3.21 1.88
N ILE A 40 -3.35 -2.30 1.70
CA ILE A 40 -4.17 -1.79 2.79
C ILE A 40 -5.48 -2.58 2.82
N ALA A 41 -5.82 -3.08 4.00
CA ALA A 41 -7.12 -3.65 4.33
C ALA A 41 -7.78 -2.81 5.42
N LEU A 42 -9.02 -2.41 5.24
CA LEU A 42 -9.81 -1.68 6.21
C LEU A 42 -10.35 -2.63 7.28
N ASP A 43 -10.32 -2.21 8.54
CA ASP A 43 -11.09 -2.88 9.59
C ASP A 43 -12.52 -2.31 9.56
N PRO A 44 -13.56 -3.10 9.25
CA PRO A 44 -14.93 -2.60 9.14
C PRO A 44 -15.52 -2.15 10.49
N THR A 45 -14.91 -2.55 11.61
CA THR A 45 -15.42 -2.30 12.96
C THR A 45 -14.76 -1.11 13.65
N LYS A 46 -13.57 -0.70 13.17
CA LYS A 46 -12.72 0.30 13.82
C LYS A 46 -12.15 1.24 12.76
N ASN A 47 -11.90 2.51 13.11
CA ASN A 47 -11.16 3.44 12.24
C ASN A 47 -9.65 3.09 12.18
N ARG A 48 -9.35 1.84 11.87
CA ARG A 48 -8.03 1.22 11.82
C ARG A 48 -7.90 0.49 10.49
N ILE A 49 -6.65 0.30 10.11
CA ILE A 49 -6.28 -0.40 8.89
C ILE A 49 -5.21 -1.44 9.21
N SER A 50 -5.13 -2.46 8.38
CA SER A 50 -3.97 -3.32 8.29
C SER A 50 -3.16 -2.93 7.06
N VAL A 51 -1.84 -2.78 7.25
CA VAL A 51 -0.87 -2.50 6.20
C VAL A 51 -0.04 -3.74 5.99
N LEU A 52 -0.50 -4.53 5.03
CA LEU A 52 -0.03 -5.87 4.74
C LEU A 52 1.10 -5.83 3.72
N THR A 53 1.95 -6.85 3.78
CA THR A 53 2.88 -7.16 2.70
C THR A 53 2.61 -8.55 2.19
N ASP A 54 2.70 -8.69 0.86
CA ASP A 54 2.55 -9.99 0.21
C ASP A 54 3.88 -10.79 0.29
N HIS A 55 5.00 -10.15 0.65
CA HIS A 55 6.31 -10.80 0.77
C HIS A 55 6.50 -11.46 2.15
N PRO A 56 6.71 -12.79 2.23
CA PRO A 56 6.68 -13.54 3.51
C PRO A 56 7.79 -13.15 4.49
N ALA A 57 8.96 -12.75 4.01
CA ALA A 57 10.06 -12.30 4.87
C ALA A 57 9.83 -10.95 5.57
N TYR A 58 8.78 -10.19 5.20
CA TYR A 58 8.50 -8.88 5.79
C TYR A 58 7.23 -8.92 6.64
N PRO A 59 7.19 -8.19 7.77
CA PRO A 59 6.02 -8.19 8.63
C PRO A 59 4.89 -7.34 8.06
N SER A 60 3.66 -7.79 8.32
CA SER A 60 2.44 -6.99 8.18
C SER A 60 2.17 -6.20 9.46
N TRP A 61 1.55 -5.03 9.33
CA TRP A 61 1.19 -4.17 10.47
C TRP A 61 -0.33 -4.14 10.62
N ASN A 62 -0.84 -4.73 11.69
CA ASN A 62 -2.29 -4.81 11.92
C ASN A 62 -2.77 -3.70 12.87
N GLY A 63 -4.02 -3.29 12.70
CA GLY A 63 -4.67 -2.36 13.61
C GLY A 63 -4.00 -0.98 13.66
N VAL A 64 -3.37 -0.53 12.60
CA VAL A 64 -2.73 0.78 12.54
C VAL A 64 -3.80 1.87 12.48
N GLN A 65 -3.61 2.97 13.21
CA GLN A 65 -4.50 4.12 13.07
C GLN A 65 -4.33 4.72 11.67
N ARG A 66 -5.44 4.97 10.96
CA ARG A 66 -5.39 5.51 9.59
C ARG A 66 -4.54 6.78 9.46
N LYS A 67 -4.59 7.66 10.46
CA LYS A 67 -3.84 8.93 10.51
C LYS A 67 -2.34 8.78 10.79
N ALA A 68 -1.91 7.62 11.30
CA ALA A 68 -0.50 7.36 11.61
C ALA A 68 0.31 6.95 10.37
N ILE A 69 -0.34 6.75 9.23
CA ILE A 69 0.32 6.36 7.98
C ILE A 69 0.12 7.44 6.92
N ASN A 70 1.24 7.81 6.30
CA ASN A 70 1.26 8.72 5.16
C ASN A 70 1.01 7.92 3.87
N VAL A 71 -0.23 7.94 3.38
CA VAL A 71 -0.61 7.27 2.14
C VAL A 71 -0.50 8.28 0.98
N VAL A 72 0.32 7.95 -0.01
CA VAL A 72 0.58 8.81 -1.18
C VAL A 72 -0.56 8.69 -2.20
N GLY A 73 -1.01 7.47 -2.47
CA GLY A 73 -1.99 7.20 -3.51
C GLY A 73 -2.23 5.71 -3.73
N ARG A 74 -3.32 5.38 -4.44
CA ARG A 74 -3.68 4.01 -4.80
C ARG A 74 -2.88 3.59 -6.02
N VAL A 75 -2.31 2.39 -5.97
CA VAL A 75 -1.75 1.74 -7.16
C VAL A 75 -2.92 1.28 -8.02
N ILE A 76 -2.99 1.78 -9.26
CA ILE A 76 -4.07 1.48 -10.21
C ILE A 76 -3.60 0.61 -11.37
N TRP A 77 -2.29 0.47 -11.54
CA TRP A 77 -1.69 -0.38 -12.56
C TRP A 77 -0.29 -0.83 -12.15
N ILE A 78 0.09 -2.02 -12.59
CA ILE A 78 1.40 -2.64 -12.40
C ILE A 78 1.90 -3.12 -13.76
N GLY A 79 3.15 -2.82 -14.07
CA GLY A 79 3.87 -3.28 -15.24
C GLY A 79 5.10 -4.07 -14.83
N SER A 80 5.27 -5.24 -15.41
CA SER A 80 6.42 -6.11 -15.15
C SER A 80 7.20 -6.35 -16.43
N GLN A 81 8.52 -6.47 -16.30
CA GLN A 81 9.39 -6.90 -17.38
C GLN A 81 9.25 -8.41 -17.60
N VAL A 82 9.34 -8.85 -18.85
CA VAL A 82 9.08 -10.25 -19.26
C VAL A 82 10.28 -10.94 -19.89
N TRP A 83 11.47 -10.32 -19.82
CA TRP A 83 12.67 -10.76 -20.55
C TRP A 83 13.82 -11.19 -19.63
#